data_AF-A0A482VL84-F1
#
_entry.id   AF-A0A482VL84-F1
#
_cell.length_a   1.000
_cell.length_b   1.000
_cell.length_c   1.000
_cell.angle_alpha   90.00
_cell.angle_beta   90.00
_cell.angle_gamma   90.00
#
_symmetry.space_group_name_H-M   'P 1'
#
loop_
_entity.id
_entity.type
_entity.pdbx_description
1 polymer ?
#
loop_
_entity_poly.entity_id
_entity_poly.type
_entity_poly.pdbx_seq_one_letter_code
_entity_poly.pdbx_strand_id
1 'polypeptide(L)'
;MAHIQATSTPQIEADRRLLQFETYEDYLDSLITEQDRCYLQDTVAARTIAELGYRSSGETLSRQQFEKRLAAVIAYLYPPYKPYELASEGITGGDPIQKELAIRERPNRVGILSTIIFLRYQTKKGFEVSGYIDFAHKLSNQDWKPFFRREGDFFLFKMPIETRTTLRNGPNFHLYVMPENTHKDE
;
A
#
# COMPACT_ATOMS: atom_id res chain seq x y z
N MET A 1 -7.74 0.80 2.43
CA MET A 1 -6.74 1.68 3.07
C MET A 1 -5.67 1.98 2.05
N ALA A 2 -5.39 3.26 1.79
CA ALA A 2 -4.48 3.69 0.72
C ALA A 2 -3.07 3.14 0.94
N HIS A 3 -2.47 2.60 -0.11
CA HIS A 3 -1.04 2.30 -0.17
C HIS A 3 -0.29 3.65 -0.09
N ILE A 4 0.07 4.07 1.12
CA ILE A 4 1.03 5.14 1.31
C ILE A 4 2.38 4.53 0.94
N GLN A 5 2.73 4.56 -0.34
CA GLN A 5 4.14 4.54 -0.71
C GLN A 5 4.73 5.78 -0.05
N ALA A 6 5.55 5.58 0.99
CA ALA A 6 6.27 6.67 1.61
C ALA A 6 7.18 7.28 0.53
N THR A 7 6.72 8.35 -0.09
CA THR A 7 7.48 9.06 -1.10
C THR A 7 8.61 9.80 -0.41
N SER A 8 9.81 9.80 -1.02
CA SER A 8 10.97 10.52 -0.49
C SER A 8 10.64 12.00 -0.43
N THR A 9 10.32 12.50 0.76
CA THR A 9 10.21 13.94 0.99
C THR A 9 11.59 14.46 1.39
N PRO A 10 11.96 15.69 0.98
CA PRO A 10 13.26 16.27 1.34
C PRO A 10 13.47 16.34 2.86
N GLN A 11 12.37 16.42 3.62
CA GLN A 11 12.39 16.39 5.08
C GLN A 11 12.83 15.03 5.64
N ILE A 12 12.29 13.92 5.12
CA ILE A 12 12.69 12.56 5.55
C ILE A 12 14.16 12.32 5.26
N GLU A 13 14.68 12.85 4.15
CA GLU A 13 16.09 12.73 3.79
C GLU A 13 17.01 13.52 4.73
N ALA A 14 16.64 14.74 5.11
CA ALA A 14 17.35 15.53 6.12
C ALA A 14 17.29 14.88 7.52
N ASP A 15 16.17 14.25 7.87
CA ASP A 15 15.96 13.58 9.16
C ASP A 15 16.70 12.23 9.24
N ARG A 16 17.34 11.72 8.17
CA ARG A 16 18.18 10.51 8.22
C ARG A 16 19.32 10.61 9.24
N ARG A 17 19.82 11.81 9.50
CA ARG A 17 20.83 12.05 10.55
C ARG A 17 20.37 11.63 11.94
N LEU A 18 19.06 11.55 12.19
CA LEU A 18 18.53 11.15 13.49
C LEU A 18 18.79 9.67 13.80
N LEU A 19 19.08 8.84 12.80
CA LEU A 19 19.39 7.42 12.96
C LEU A 19 20.71 7.16 13.71
N GLN A 20 21.57 8.17 13.82
CA GLN A 20 22.83 8.04 14.55
C GLN A 20 22.64 8.09 16.07
N PHE A 21 21.45 8.46 16.55
CA PHE A 21 21.12 8.57 17.97
C PHE A 21 20.18 7.43 18.36
N GLU A 22 20.55 6.65 19.36
CA GLU A 22 19.71 5.56 19.86
C GLU A 22 18.59 6.08 20.76
N THR A 23 18.90 7.08 21.59
CA THR A 23 17.96 7.70 22.51
C THR A 23 17.80 9.21 22.28
N TYR A 24 16.73 9.79 22.82
CA TYR A 24 16.52 11.24 22.77
C TYR A 24 17.59 11.97 23.58
N GLU A 25 18.05 11.35 24.67
CA GLU A 25 19.12 11.84 25.52
C GLU A 25 20.46 11.92 24.76
N ASP A 26 20.78 10.94 23.90
CA ASP A 26 21.96 11.00 23.02
C ASP A 26 21.88 12.15 22.01
N TYR A 27 20.67 12.41 21.49
CA TYR A 27 20.43 13.56 20.64
C TYR A 27 20.68 14.87 21.40
N LEU A 28 20.20 15.02 22.63
CA LEU A 28 20.47 16.19 23.45
C LEU A 28 21.96 16.32 23.78
N ASP A 29 22.65 15.22 24.08
CA ASP A 29 24.09 15.22 24.36
C ASP A 29 24.92 15.69 23.16
N SER A 30 24.44 15.45 21.93
CA SER A 30 25.07 15.96 20.71
C SER A 30 24.97 17.48 20.54
N LEU A 31 24.03 18.12 21.25
CA LEU A 31 23.83 19.58 21.27
C LEU A 31 24.63 20.27 22.39
N ILE A 32 25.17 19.50 23.34
CA ILE A 32 25.93 20.01 24.49
C ILE A 32 27.39 20.22 24.09
N THR A 33 27.91 21.42 24.32
CA THR A 33 29.33 21.76 24.08
C THR A 33 30.21 21.48 25.29
N GLU A 34 31.53 21.45 25.11
CA GLU A 34 32.48 21.30 26.24
C GLU A 34 32.37 22.43 27.26
N GLN A 35 32.02 23.64 26.81
CA GLN A 35 31.80 24.79 27.68
C GLN A 35 30.60 24.55 28.60
N ASP A 36 29.51 23.99 28.09
CA ASP A 36 28.33 23.65 28.89
C ASP A 36 28.70 22.65 30.00
N ARG A 37 29.52 21.65 29.66
CA ARG A 37 30.02 20.67 30.64
C ARG A 37 30.89 21.32 31.71
N CYS A 38 31.75 22.27 31.33
CA CYS A 38 32.66 22.96 32.24
C CYS A 38 31.91 23.93 33.19
N TYR A 39 30.97 24.71 32.66
CA TYR A 39 30.25 25.72 33.43
C TYR A 39 29.10 25.16 34.27
N LEU A 40 28.32 24.22 33.73
CA LEU A 40 27.16 23.68 34.44
C LEU A 40 27.56 22.56 35.40
N GLN A 41 28.62 21.81 35.08
CA GLN A 41 29.11 20.64 35.84
C GLN A 41 28.05 19.55 36.12
N ASP A 42 26.83 19.72 35.61
CA ASP A 42 25.71 18.79 35.70
C ASP A 42 25.15 18.52 34.29
N THR A 43 25.14 17.25 33.93
CA THR A 43 24.61 16.74 32.66
C THR A 43 23.11 16.94 32.52
N VAL A 44 22.33 16.88 33.61
CA VAL A 44 20.87 17.01 33.56
C VAL A 44 20.48 18.46 33.28
N ALA A 45 21.13 19.40 33.97
CA ALA A 45 20.98 20.83 33.71
C ALA A 45 21.38 21.19 32.27
N ALA A 46 22.48 20.63 31.77
CA ALA A 46 22.94 20.85 30.40
C ALA A 46 21.94 20.35 29.34
N ARG A 47 21.38 19.14 29.52
CA ARG A 47 20.32 18.60 28.65
C ARG A 47 19.06 19.45 28.68
N THR A 48 18.66 19.94 29.86
CA THR A 48 17.48 20.81 30.01
C THR A 48 17.66 22.11 29.23
N ILE A 49 18.84 22.73 29.31
CA ILE A 49 19.16 23.96 28.55
C ILE A 49 19.19 23.67 27.04
N ALA A 50 19.74 22.53 26.64
CA ALA A 50 19.75 22.10 25.24
C ALA A 50 18.32 21.90 24.71
N GLU A 51 17.45 21.23 25.46
CA GLU A 51 16.05 21.01 25.09
C GLU A 51 15.28 22.32 24.91
N LEU A 52 15.54 23.32 25.75
CA LEU A 52 14.91 24.65 25.66
C LEU A 52 15.40 25.48 24.46
N GLY A 53 16.43 25.03 23.74
CA GLY A 53 16.87 25.67 22.48
C GLY A 53 17.60 27.00 22.64
N TYR A 54 17.99 27.40 23.87
CA TYR A 54 18.67 28.68 24.12
C TYR A 54 20.06 28.81 23.46
N ARG A 55 20.68 27.69 23.08
CA ARG A 55 22.03 27.63 22.49
C ARG A 55 22.03 27.30 21.00
N SER A 56 21.02 26.59 20.52
CA SER A 56 20.94 26.18 19.12
C SER A 56 20.37 27.32 18.30
N SER A 57 20.97 27.63 17.16
CA SER A 57 20.51 28.68 16.23
C SER A 57 19.16 28.37 15.56
N GLY A 58 18.39 27.41 16.08
CA GLY A 58 17.10 26.96 15.58
C GLY A 58 16.34 26.13 16.62
N GLU A 59 15.08 25.81 16.29
CA GLU A 59 14.16 25.03 17.13
C GLU A 59 14.71 23.61 17.36
N THR A 60 14.99 23.27 18.61
CA THR A 60 15.35 21.92 19.04
C THR A 60 14.13 21.02 18.95
N LEU A 61 14.33 19.79 18.47
CA LEU A 61 13.21 18.86 18.36
C LEU A 61 12.75 18.47 19.75
N SER A 62 11.46 18.61 20.03
CA SER A 62 10.90 18.03 21.25
C SER A 62 10.99 16.51 21.20
N ARG A 63 10.97 15.85 22.36
CA ARG A 63 11.00 14.38 22.46
C ARG A 63 9.99 13.71 21.51
N GLN A 64 8.74 14.18 21.51
CA GLN A 64 7.68 13.65 20.64
C GLN A 64 7.99 13.86 19.16
N GLN A 65 8.57 15.00 18.79
CA GLN A 65 8.95 15.30 17.41
C GLN A 65 10.13 14.44 16.96
N PHE A 66 11.14 14.25 17.82
CA PHE A 66 12.27 13.37 17.57
C PHE A 66 11.80 11.94 17.32
N GLU A 67 11.01 11.37 18.24
CA GLU A 67 10.47 10.01 18.12
C GLU A 67 9.61 9.85 16.86
N LYS A 68 8.76 10.84 16.56
CA LYS A 68 7.91 10.81 15.36
C LYS A 68 8.72 10.84 14.06
N ARG A 69 9.75 11.70 13.99
CA ARG A 69 10.62 11.81 12.81
C ARG A 69 11.48 10.56 12.65
N LEU A 70 12.05 10.05 13.73
CA LEU A 70 12.81 8.80 13.74
C LEU A 70 11.94 7.63 13.26
N ALA A 71 10.72 7.50 13.79
CA ALA A 71 9.78 6.48 13.34
C ALA A 71 9.42 6.60 11.86
N ALA A 72 9.24 7.83 11.35
CA ALA A 72 8.98 8.07 9.93
C ALA A 72 10.16 7.65 9.03
N VAL A 73 11.39 7.95 9.45
CA VAL A 73 12.61 7.54 8.74
C VAL A 73 12.76 6.01 8.77
N ILE A 74 12.55 5.37 9.93
CA ILE A 74 12.60 3.90 10.06
C ILE A 74 11.54 3.25 9.18
N ALA A 75 10.30 3.75 9.20
CA ALA A 75 9.22 3.23 8.36
C ALA A 75 9.48 3.42 6.86
N TYR A 76 10.21 4.46 6.48
CA TYR A 76 10.63 4.69 5.10
C TYR A 76 11.76 3.75 4.67
N LEU A 77 12.77 3.54 5.51
CA LEU A 77 13.91 2.66 5.21
C LEU A 77 13.55 1.17 5.29
N TYR A 78 12.76 0.82 6.29
CA TYR A 78 12.36 -0.54 6.62
C TYR A 78 10.83 -0.58 6.69
N PRO A 79 10.15 -0.47 5.54
CA PRO A 79 8.70 -0.57 5.52
C PRO A 79 8.29 -1.93 6.10
N PRO A 80 7.33 -1.97 7.05
CA PRO A 80 6.92 -3.21 7.66
C PRO A 80 6.43 -4.18 6.59
N TYR A 81 6.98 -5.40 6.60
CA TYR A 81 6.54 -6.46 5.70
C TYR A 81 5.06 -6.74 5.96
N LYS A 82 4.22 -6.44 4.98
CA LYS A 82 2.80 -6.82 5.00
C LYS A 82 2.64 -8.04 4.11
N PRO A 83 2.28 -9.22 4.66
CA PRO A 83 1.95 -10.35 3.81
C PRO A 83 0.79 -9.95 2.89
N TYR A 84 0.82 -10.45 1.65
CA TYR A 84 -0.29 -10.25 0.74
C TYR A 84 -1.51 -11.00 1.26
N GLU A 85 -2.51 -10.29 1.78
CA GLU A 85 -3.83 -10.88 1.99
C GLU A 85 -4.47 -11.09 0.61
N LEU A 86 -4.69 -12.36 0.23
CA LEU A 86 -5.38 -12.67 -1.01
C LEU A 86 -6.89 -12.42 -0.80
N ALA A 87 -7.49 -11.66 -1.70
CA ALA A 87 -8.92 -11.39 -1.68
C ALA A 87 -9.76 -12.66 -1.92
N SER A 88 -9.17 -13.64 -2.61
CA SER A 88 -9.74 -14.96 -2.87
C SER A 88 -9.57 -15.97 -1.74
N GLU A 89 -8.85 -15.64 -0.67
CA GLU A 89 -8.54 -16.59 0.42
C GLU A 89 -9.81 -17.05 1.17
N GLY A 90 -9.91 -18.36 1.40
CA GLY A 90 -11.04 -18.97 2.12
C GLY A 90 -12.32 -19.17 1.29
N ILE A 91 -12.30 -18.85 0.00
CA ILE A 91 -13.49 -18.94 -0.85
C ILE A 91 -13.50 -20.28 -1.59
N THR A 92 -14.38 -21.19 -1.14
CA THR A 92 -14.49 -22.58 -1.62
C THR A 92 -15.58 -22.77 -2.69
N GLY A 93 -16.38 -21.75 -2.97
CA GLY A 93 -17.43 -21.75 -3.99
C GLY A 93 -17.37 -20.47 -4.85
N GLY A 94 -17.65 -20.59 -6.15
CA GLY A 94 -17.63 -19.46 -7.05
C GLY A 94 -17.81 -19.87 -8.52
N ASP A 95 -18.13 -18.88 -9.35
CA ASP A 95 -18.24 -19.05 -10.80
C ASP A 95 -16.89 -19.46 -11.41
N PRO A 96 -16.88 -20.07 -12.61
CA PRO A 96 -15.64 -20.38 -13.32
C PRO A 96 -14.68 -19.19 -13.40
N ILE A 97 -15.18 -17.97 -13.65
CA ILE A 97 -14.36 -16.75 -13.67
C ILE A 97 -13.71 -16.43 -12.32
N GLN A 98 -14.44 -16.60 -11.21
CA GLN A 98 -13.94 -16.30 -9.88
C GLN A 98 -12.83 -17.28 -9.50
N LYS A 99 -12.99 -18.57 -9.85
CA LYS A 99 -11.96 -19.59 -9.67
C LYS A 99 -10.69 -19.26 -10.45
N GLU A 100 -10.85 -18.89 -11.71
CA GLU A 100 -9.73 -18.54 -12.58
C GLU A 100 -9.00 -17.27 -12.13
N LEU A 101 -9.74 -16.24 -11.72
CA LEU A 101 -9.14 -15.01 -11.19
C LEU A 101 -8.50 -15.24 -9.82
N ALA A 102 -9.04 -16.12 -8.98
CA ALA A 102 -8.47 -16.50 -7.70
C ALA A 102 -7.10 -17.18 -7.89
N ILE A 103 -7.01 -18.16 -8.79
CA ILE A 103 -5.74 -18.84 -9.13
C ILE A 103 -4.70 -17.83 -9.64
N ARG A 104 -5.13 -16.81 -10.39
CA ARG A 104 -4.26 -15.78 -10.96
C ARG A 104 -3.92 -14.64 -10.01
N GLU A 105 -4.63 -14.46 -8.90
CA GLU A 105 -4.46 -13.31 -8.00
C GLU A 105 -3.01 -13.23 -7.47
N ARG A 106 -2.52 -14.31 -6.87
CA ARG A 106 -1.17 -14.33 -6.28
C ARG A 106 -0.06 -14.10 -7.33
N PRO A 107 -0.03 -14.83 -8.47
CA PRO A 107 0.95 -14.56 -9.53
C PRO A 107 0.93 -13.13 -10.07
N ASN A 108 -0.25 -12.49 -10.16
CA ASN A 108 -0.36 -11.08 -10.55
C ASN A 108 0.17 -10.12 -9.48
N ARG A 109 -0.14 -10.35 -8.21
CA ARG A 109 0.38 -9.51 -7.09
C ARG A 109 1.90 -9.57 -6.97
N VAL A 110 2.49 -10.72 -7.23
CA VAL A 110 3.96 -10.91 -7.21
C VAL A 110 4.62 -10.42 -8.51
N GLY A 111 3.86 -10.16 -9.58
CA GLY A 111 4.39 -9.72 -10.87
C GLY A 111 5.01 -10.84 -11.73
N ILE A 112 4.77 -12.11 -11.37
CA ILE A 112 5.19 -13.28 -12.17
C ILE A 112 4.30 -13.40 -13.42
N LEU A 113 3.02 -13.05 -13.27
CA LEU A 113 2.00 -13.15 -14.31
C LEU A 113 1.37 -11.79 -14.50
N SER A 114 0.99 -11.48 -15.74
CA SER A 114 0.20 -10.28 -16.06
C SER A 114 -1.09 -10.75 -16.74
N THR A 115 -2.22 -10.41 -16.14
CA THR A 115 -3.57 -10.74 -16.62
C THR A 115 -4.25 -9.46 -17.08
N ILE A 116 -4.63 -9.44 -18.34
CA ILE A 116 -5.61 -8.50 -18.87
C ILE A 116 -6.94 -9.23 -18.97
N ILE A 117 -8.02 -8.63 -18.49
CA ILE A 117 -9.38 -9.13 -18.58
C ILE A 117 -10.07 -8.32 -19.68
N PHE A 118 -10.31 -8.93 -20.84
CA PHE A 118 -11.16 -8.30 -21.84
C PHE A 118 -12.63 -8.38 -21.43
N LEU A 119 -13.41 -7.40 -21.85
CA LEU A 119 -14.84 -7.32 -21.65
C LEU A 119 -15.50 -7.10 -23.00
N ARG A 120 -16.63 -7.76 -23.24
CA ARG A 120 -17.46 -7.55 -24.42
C ARG A 120 -18.91 -7.53 -24.00
N TYR A 121 -19.62 -6.47 -24.37
CA TYR A 121 -21.03 -6.26 -24.09
C TYR A 121 -21.78 -6.00 -25.38
N GLN A 122 -22.85 -6.75 -25.63
CA GLN A 122 -23.78 -6.44 -26.71
C GLN A 122 -25.01 -5.74 -26.13
N THR A 123 -25.24 -4.52 -26.60
CA THR A 123 -26.42 -3.73 -26.23
C THR A 123 -27.65 -4.34 -26.88
N LYS A 124 -28.84 -4.22 -26.25
CA LYS A 124 -30.14 -4.64 -26.81
C LYS A 124 -30.43 -4.10 -28.22
N LYS A 125 -29.77 -3.01 -28.62
CA LYS A 125 -29.85 -2.38 -29.94
C LYS A 125 -28.88 -2.97 -30.98
N GLY A 126 -28.14 -4.03 -30.64
CA GLY A 126 -27.17 -4.70 -31.52
C GLY A 126 -25.77 -4.08 -31.56
N PHE A 127 -25.50 -3.03 -30.77
CA PHE A 127 -24.17 -2.43 -30.70
C PHE A 127 -23.25 -3.20 -29.77
N GLU A 128 -22.06 -3.53 -30.25
CA GLU A 128 -20.99 -4.14 -29.45
C GLU A 128 -20.12 -3.06 -28.81
N VAL A 129 -19.95 -3.16 -27.49
CA VAL A 129 -19.01 -2.36 -26.70
C VAL A 129 -17.98 -3.31 -26.12
N SER A 130 -16.70 -3.07 -26.40
CA SER A 130 -15.60 -3.87 -25.87
C SER A 130 -14.62 -3.01 -25.07
N GLY A 131 -13.96 -3.61 -24.09
CA GLY A 131 -13.01 -2.95 -23.20
C GLY A 131 -12.03 -3.93 -22.58
N TYR A 132 -11.09 -3.43 -21.77
CA TYR A 132 -10.15 -4.27 -21.04
C TYR A 132 -9.87 -3.72 -19.64
N ILE A 133 -9.45 -4.61 -18.75
CA ILE A 133 -9.05 -4.31 -17.38
C ILE A 133 -7.68 -4.94 -17.15
N ASP A 134 -6.71 -4.12 -16.72
CA ASP A 134 -5.47 -4.63 -16.16
C ASP A 134 -5.73 -5.13 -14.73
N PHE A 135 -5.64 -6.45 -14.54
CA PHE A 135 -5.95 -7.09 -13.26
C PHE A 135 -4.91 -6.72 -12.19
N ALA A 136 -3.61 -6.67 -12.54
CA ALA A 136 -2.56 -6.32 -11.60
C ALA A 136 -2.70 -4.88 -11.10
N HIS A 137 -3.00 -3.96 -12.02
CA HIS A 137 -3.28 -2.57 -11.66
C HIS A 137 -4.49 -2.44 -10.73
N LYS A 138 -5.57 -3.20 -10.98
CA LYS A 138 -6.77 -3.16 -10.13
C LYS A 138 -6.56 -3.82 -8.77
N LEU A 139 -5.80 -4.90 -8.67
CA LEU A 139 -5.50 -5.56 -7.39
C LEU A 139 -4.71 -4.66 -6.42
N SER A 140 -3.93 -3.72 -6.95
CA SER A 140 -3.17 -2.75 -6.16
C SER A 140 -3.98 -1.53 -5.72
N ASN A 141 -5.02 -1.16 -6.48
CA ASN A 141 -5.75 0.10 -6.29
C ASN A 141 -7.15 -0.06 -5.68
N GLN A 142 -7.71 -1.27 -5.68
CA GLN A 142 -9.09 -1.53 -5.25
C GLN A 142 -9.17 -2.77 -4.36
N ASP A 143 -10.16 -2.82 -3.47
CA ASP A 143 -10.50 -4.04 -2.74
C ASP A 143 -11.32 -4.98 -3.63
N TRP A 144 -10.79 -6.19 -3.84
CA TRP A 144 -11.41 -7.25 -4.64
C TRP A 144 -12.15 -8.28 -3.77
N LYS A 145 -12.10 -8.17 -2.43
CA LYS A 145 -12.85 -9.06 -1.53
C LYS A 145 -14.35 -9.12 -1.88
N PRO A 146 -15.04 -8.00 -2.20
CA PRO A 146 -16.47 -8.04 -2.57
C PRO A 146 -16.74 -8.86 -3.84
N PHE A 147 -15.84 -8.81 -4.83
CA PHE A 147 -15.96 -9.59 -6.06
C PHE A 147 -15.92 -11.09 -5.80
N PHE A 148 -15.00 -11.55 -4.96
CA PHE A 148 -14.90 -12.98 -4.67
C PHE A 148 -15.98 -13.45 -3.70
N ARG A 149 -16.44 -12.61 -2.77
CA ARG A 149 -17.52 -12.94 -1.81
C ARG A 149 -18.92 -12.82 -2.39
N ARG A 150 -19.09 -12.26 -3.59
CA ARG A 150 -20.38 -11.85 -4.16
C ARG A 150 -21.16 -10.93 -3.23
N GLU A 151 -20.45 -10.05 -2.56
CA GLU A 151 -21.04 -9.07 -1.66
C GLU A 151 -21.16 -7.73 -2.39
N GLY A 152 -22.37 -7.16 -2.35
CA GLY A 152 -22.65 -5.83 -2.87
C GLY A 152 -22.58 -5.70 -4.38
N ASP A 153 -22.57 -4.45 -4.82
CA ASP A 153 -22.76 -4.06 -6.20
C ASP A 153 -21.42 -3.84 -6.91
N PHE A 154 -20.65 -4.92 -7.08
CA PHE A 154 -19.34 -4.85 -7.75
C PHE A 154 -19.53 -4.63 -9.25
N PHE A 155 -18.77 -3.70 -9.84
CA PHE A 155 -18.98 -3.26 -11.22
C PHE A 155 -18.93 -4.40 -12.26
N LEU A 156 -18.17 -5.47 -11.99
CA LEU A 156 -18.13 -6.66 -12.85
C LEU A 156 -19.44 -7.44 -12.85
N PHE A 157 -20.24 -7.41 -11.78
CA PHE A 157 -21.53 -8.08 -11.74
C PHE A 157 -22.59 -7.41 -12.63
N LYS A 158 -22.41 -6.14 -13.01
CA LYS A 158 -23.35 -5.41 -13.87
C LYS A 158 -23.11 -5.60 -15.37
N MET A 159 -22.01 -6.24 -15.74
CA MET A 159 -21.61 -6.42 -17.13
C MET A 159 -21.80 -7.91 -17.49
N PRO A 160 -22.36 -8.27 -18.65
CA PRO A 160 -22.17 -9.61 -19.17
C PRO A 160 -20.72 -9.66 -19.63
N ILE A 161 -19.91 -10.42 -18.90
CA ILE A 161 -18.47 -10.45 -19.10
C ILE A 161 -18.15 -11.62 -20.01
N GLU A 162 -17.58 -11.34 -21.19
CA GLU A 162 -16.72 -12.28 -21.91
C GLU A 162 -15.27 -12.02 -21.49
N THR A 163 -14.72 -12.80 -20.56
CA THR A 163 -13.30 -12.65 -20.23
C THR A 163 -12.43 -13.29 -21.28
N ARG A 164 -11.47 -12.55 -21.81
CA ARG A 164 -10.28 -13.08 -22.47
C ARG A 164 -9.07 -12.74 -21.60
N THR A 165 -8.11 -13.65 -21.47
CA THR A 165 -6.85 -13.42 -20.75
C THR A 165 -5.68 -13.83 -21.63
N THR A 166 -4.63 -13.02 -21.66
CA THR A 166 -3.37 -13.31 -22.35
C THR A 166 -2.26 -13.52 -21.32
N LEU A 167 -1.40 -14.51 -21.54
CA LEU A 167 -0.19 -14.76 -20.73
C LEU A 167 1.06 -14.46 -21.57
N ARG A 168 2.15 -14.03 -20.91
CA ARG A 168 3.46 -13.83 -21.58
C ARG A 168 4.11 -15.12 -22.10
N ASN A 169 3.72 -16.29 -21.58
CA ASN A 169 4.31 -17.59 -21.94
C ASN A 169 3.33 -18.51 -22.70
N GLY A 170 2.54 -17.96 -23.61
CA GLY A 170 1.70 -18.73 -24.54
C GLY A 170 0.19 -18.43 -24.45
N PRO A 171 -0.59 -18.72 -25.50
CA PRO A 171 -1.97 -18.30 -25.64
C PRO A 171 -2.95 -19.26 -24.93
N ASN A 172 -3.00 -19.24 -23.60
CA ASN A 172 -4.06 -19.94 -22.87
C ASN A 172 -5.33 -19.08 -22.82
N PHE A 173 -6.07 -19.04 -23.94
CA PHE A 173 -7.36 -18.37 -24.03
C PHE A 173 -8.44 -19.24 -23.37
N HIS A 174 -9.08 -18.73 -22.32
CA HIS A 174 -10.30 -19.33 -21.76
C HIS A 174 -11.42 -18.29 -21.84
N LEU A 175 -12.47 -18.61 -22.61
CA LEU A 175 -13.68 -17.80 -22.73
C LEU A 175 -14.63 -18.21 -21.61
N TYR A 176 -15.01 -17.26 -20.77
CA TYR A 176 -16.07 -17.44 -19.79
C TYR A 176 -17.20 -16.48 -20.11
N VAL A 177 -18.40 -17.04 -20.27
CA VAL A 177 -19.64 -16.29 -20.40
C VAL A 177 -20.32 -16.39 -19.04
N MET A 178 -20.53 -15.25 -18.38
CA MET A 178 -21.39 -15.23 -17.19
C MET A 178 -22.83 -15.50 -17.63
N PRO A 179 -23.58 -16.39 -16.96
CA PRO A 179 -25.01 -16.50 -17.19
C PRO A 179 -25.66 -15.13 -16.93
N GLU A 180 -26.69 -14.77 -17.70
CA GLU A 180 -27.46 -13.56 -17.45
C GLU A 180 -27.89 -13.53 -15.98
N ASN A 181 -27.71 -12.38 -15.33
CA ASN A 181 -28.25 -12.17 -13.99
C ASN A 181 -29.77 -12.32 -14.07
N THR A 182 -30.29 -13.52 -13.79
CA THR A 182 -31.64 -13.67 -13.30
C THR A 182 -31.64 -13.10 -11.88
N HIS A 183 -31.63 -11.77 -11.78
CA HIS A 183 -32.32 -11.16 -10.66
C HIS A 183 -33.75 -11.69 -10.75
N LYS A 184 -34.07 -12.64 -9.87
CA LYS A 184 -35.46 -12.91 -9.55
C LYS A 184 -35.97 -11.59 -8.98
N ASP A 185 -36.77 -10.90 -9.78
CA ASP A 185 -37.66 -9.87 -9.31
C ASP A 185 -38.64 -10.56 -8.33
N GLU A 186 -38.32 -10.50 -7.03
CA GLU A 186 -39.27 -10.66 -5.91
C GLU A 186 -39.34 -9.33 -5.15
#